data_AF-A0A7W1KCF5-F1
#
_entry.id   AF-A0A7W1KCF5-F1
#
_cell.length_a   1.000
_cell.length_b   1.000
_cell.length_c   1.000
_cell.angle_alpha   90.00
_cell.angle_beta   90.00
_cell.angle_gamma   90.00
#
_symmetry.space_group_name_H-M   'P 1'
#
loop_
_entity.id
_entity.type
_entity.pdbx_description
1 polymer ?
#
loop_
_entity_poly.entity_id
_entity_poly.type
_entity_poly.pdbx_seq_one_letter_code
_entity_poly.pdbx_strand_id
1 'polypeptide(L)'
;MGNRFPAGFVIAVTGALICAGSVLAPAVMAQSGLPRTYSVQRVDSPQPENSGLFSLSLNVAGDLDGDGRQDLISPQVAGFNTQGRVYVFSGASGALLDTITAPDLGGAGGNAQFGLLGTAKVGVNRTTAPFSDLGSCADGRTSVTCATDLIGPPDGVPDLLIGATGVDVGGVTDVGRVYVIDGATRAVLKR
;
A
#
# COMPACT_ATOMS: atom_id res chain seq x y z
N MET A 1 -58.91 -69.38 12.61
CA MET A 1 -58.00 -68.42 11.93
C MET A 1 -57.84 -68.88 10.51
N GLY A 2 -58.55 -68.23 9.58
CA GLY A 2 -58.48 -68.56 8.17
C GLY A 2 -57.31 -67.87 7.49
N ASN A 3 -56.90 -68.37 6.33
CA ASN A 3 -56.28 -67.53 5.31
C ASN A 3 -56.75 -67.98 3.92
N ARG A 4 -57.05 -66.96 3.11
CA ARG A 4 -57.81 -66.97 1.88
C ARG A 4 -56.92 -67.20 0.65
N PHE A 5 -57.57 -67.71 -0.40
CA PHE A 5 -57.10 -68.01 -1.77
C PHE A 5 -56.91 -66.72 -2.66
N PRO A 6 -56.37 -66.84 -3.91
CA PRO A 6 -55.48 -65.89 -4.61
C PRO A 6 -56.14 -65.11 -5.76
N ALA A 7 -55.40 -64.23 -6.46
CA ALA A 7 -55.51 -63.93 -7.92
C ALA A 7 -54.53 -62.84 -8.36
N GLY A 8 -54.03 -62.91 -9.60
CA GLY A 8 -53.23 -61.86 -10.27
C GLY A 8 -54.04 -61.03 -11.28
N PHE A 9 -53.46 -59.95 -11.82
CA PHE A 9 -53.75 -59.38 -13.15
C PHE A 9 -52.73 -58.28 -13.54
N VAL A 10 -52.71 -57.92 -14.83
CA VAL A 10 -51.60 -57.37 -15.63
C VAL A 10 -52.00 -56.05 -16.35
N ILE A 11 -51.02 -55.14 -16.56
CA ILE A 11 -50.83 -54.03 -17.56
C ILE A 11 -51.76 -52.79 -17.60
N ALA A 12 -51.17 -51.58 -17.62
CA ALA A 12 -51.36 -50.54 -18.67
C ALA A 12 -50.35 -49.37 -18.55
N VAL A 13 -49.79 -48.97 -19.68
CA VAL A 13 -48.83 -47.87 -19.92
C VAL A 13 -49.59 -46.60 -20.34
N THR A 14 -49.19 -45.43 -19.84
CA THR A 14 -49.48 -44.13 -20.50
C THR A 14 -48.31 -43.17 -20.31
N GLY A 15 -47.76 -42.70 -21.45
CA GLY A 15 -46.64 -41.77 -21.50
C GLY A 15 -47.05 -40.31 -21.28
N ALA A 16 -46.08 -39.49 -20.88
CA ALA A 16 -46.20 -38.03 -20.86
C ALA A 16 -45.01 -37.40 -21.59
N LEU A 17 -45.35 -36.70 -22.68
CA LEU A 17 -44.50 -35.87 -23.51
C LEU A 17 -44.18 -34.57 -22.73
N ILE A 18 -42.90 -34.23 -22.53
CA ILE A 18 -42.51 -32.97 -21.90
C ILE A 18 -41.94 -32.03 -22.96
N CYS A 19 -42.59 -30.87 -23.14
CA CYS A 19 -42.20 -29.78 -24.03
C CYS A 19 -40.84 -29.18 -23.66
N ALA A 20 -39.93 -29.07 -24.63
CA ALA A 20 -38.69 -28.32 -24.50
C ALA A 20 -38.93 -26.82 -24.80
N GLY A 21 -39.11 -26.01 -23.76
CA GLY A 21 -39.08 -24.55 -23.87
C GLY A 21 -37.64 -24.06 -23.73
N SER A 22 -36.99 -23.67 -24.83
CA SER A 22 -35.69 -23.00 -24.80
C SER A 22 -35.86 -21.55 -24.35
N VAL A 23 -35.56 -21.25 -23.09
CA VAL A 23 -35.43 -19.88 -22.61
C VAL A 23 -34.02 -19.40 -22.95
N LEU A 24 -33.90 -18.46 -23.89
CA LEU A 24 -32.67 -17.72 -24.15
C LEU A 24 -32.33 -16.95 -22.87
N ALA A 25 -31.27 -17.35 -22.17
CA ALA A 25 -30.70 -16.56 -21.08
C ALA A 25 -30.12 -15.26 -21.67
N PRO A 26 -30.39 -14.08 -21.09
CA PRO A 26 -29.75 -12.86 -21.53
C PRO A 26 -28.24 -12.95 -21.28
N ALA A 27 -27.43 -12.61 -22.29
CA ALA A 27 -25.99 -12.53 -22.15
C ALA A 27 -25.65 -11.49 -21.07
N VAL A 28 -25.14 -11.94 -19.93
CA VAL A 28 -24.60 -11.06 -18.90
C VAL A 28 -23.27 -10.54 -19.44
N MET A 29 -23.22 -9.23 -19.74
CA MET A 29 -21.98 -8.54 -20.05
C MET A 29 -21.01 -8.74 -18.88
N ALA A 30 -19.84 -9.34 -19.15
CA ALA A 30 -18.78 -9.52 -18.17
C ALA A 30 -18.22 -8.13 -17.78
N GLN A 31 -18.74 -7.56 -16.70
CA GLN A 31 -18.16 -6.39 -16.09
C GLN A 31 -16.91 -6.85 -15.35
N SER A 32 -15.74 -6.33 -15.75
CA SER A 32 -14.44 -6.57 -15.09
C SER A 32 -14.62 -6.65 -13.57
N GLY A 33 -14.57 -7.88 -13.05
CA GLY A 33 -14.92 -8.18 -11.67
C GLY A 33 -13.84 -7.67 -10.73
N LEU A 34 -13.96 -6.41 -10.29
CA LEU A 34 -13.32 -6.01 -9.05
C LEU A 34 -13.86 -6.91 -7.93
N PRO A 35 -13.01 -7.52 -7.08
CA PRO A 35 -13.45 -8.42 -6.03
C PRO A 35 -14.55 -7.76 -5.19
N ARG A 36 -15.73 -8.39 -5.13
CA ARG A 36 -16.92 -7.84 -4.43
C ARG A 36 -16.86 -7.98 -2.90
N THR A 37 -15.75 -8.47 -2.38
CA THR A 37 -15.48 -8.53 -0.94
C THR A 37 -14.31 -7.59 -0.64
N TYR A 38 -14.63 -6.30 -0.51
CA TYR A 38 -13.74 -5.31 0.08
C TYR A 38 -14.31 -4.90 1.44
N SER A 39 -13.49 -4.91 2.49
CA SER A 39 -13.81 -4.25 3.75
C SER A 39 -13.39 -2.79 3.63
N VAL A 40 -14.35 -1.87 3.68
CA VAL A 40 -14.02 -0.44 3.72
C VAL A 40 -13.48 -0.13 5.12
N GLN A 41 -12.25 0.37 5.17
CA GLN A 41 -11.64 0.84 6.41
C GLN A 41 -11.38 2.33 6.33
N ARG A 42 -11.75 3.03 7.40
CA ARG A 42 -11.38 4.43 7.61
C ARG A 42 -9.97 4.48 8.18
N VAL A 43 -9.10 5.27 7.55
CA VAL A 43 -7.76 5.59 8.05
C VAL A 43 -7.72 7.09 8.34
N ASP A 44 -7.60 7.43 9.61
CA ASP A 44 -7.41 8.81 10.06
C ASP A 44 -5.95 9.08 10.37
N SER A 45 -5.60 10.36 10.47
CA SER A 45 -4.33 10.76 11.06
C SER A 45 -4.19 10.17 12.48
N PRO A 46 -3.08 9.47 12.78
CA PRO A 46 -2.77 8.98 14.13
C PRO A 46 -2.57 10.11 15.14
N GLN A 47 -2.16 11.29 14.67
CA GLN A 47 -1.99 12.49 15.47
C GLN A 47 -2.66 13.68 14.77
N PRO A 48 -3.98 13.85 14.90
CA PRO A 48 -4.72 14.93 14.26
C PRO A 48 -4.25 16.30 14.73
N GLU A 49 -4.09 17.22 13.78
CA GLU A 49 -3.62 18.59 14.03
C GLU A 49 -4.48 19.59 13.26
N ASN A 50 -4.65 20.79 13.82
CA ASN A 50 -5.29 21.89 13.10
C ASN A 50 -4.48 22.18 11.83
N SER A 51 -5.15 22.12 10.68
CA SER A 51 -4.50 22.31 9.36
C SER A 51 -3.33 21.35 9.10
N GLY A 52 -3.38 20.12 9.63
CA GLY A 52 -2.30 19.12 9.48
C GLY A 52 -2.10 18.56 8.06
N LEU A 53 -2.99 18.88 7.10
CA LEU A 53 -2.89 18.44 5.69
C LEU A 53 -2.59 16.93 5.54
N PHE A 54 -3.19 16.10 6.39
CA PHE A 54 -3.02 14.65 6.32
C PHE A 54 -3.44 14.15 4.94
N SER A 55 -2.60 13.28 4.34
CA SER A 55 -2.87 12.60 3.09
C SER A 55 -2.90 13.50 1.84
N LEU A 56 -2.26 14.68 1.88
CA LEU A 56 -2.22 15.61 0.73
C LEU A 56 -1.53 15.01 -0.51
N SER A 57 -0.54 14.12 -0.33
CA SER A 57 0.09 13.35 -1.40
C SER A 57 0.22 11.87 -1.01
N LEU A 58 -0.92 11.19 -0.95
CA LEU A 58 -1.01 9.74 -0.67
C LEU A 58 -0.41 8.91 -1.80
N ASN A 59 0.45 7.96 -1.45
CA ASN A 59 1.05 7.03 -2.40
C ASN A 59 1.08 5.60 -1.85
N VAL A 60 1.35 4.64 -2.75
CA VAL A 60 1.57 3.24 -2.40
C VAL A 60 3.07 3.00 -2.28
N ALA A 61 3.50 2.40 -1.18
CA ALA A 61 4.90 2.21 -0.82
C ALA A 61 5.50 0.89 -1.30
N GLY A 62 4.65 -0.07 -1.70
CA GLY A 62 5.06 -1.47 -1.81
C GLY A 62 4.83 -2.21 -0.50
N ASP A 63 5.25 -3.46 -0.41
CA ASP A 63 5.08 -4.30 0.77
C ASP A 63 6.23 -4.05 1.76
N LEU A 64 5.98 -3.24 2.79
CA LEU A 64 6.99 -2.83 3.76
C LEU A 64 7.00 -3.73 5.01
N ASP A 65 5.89 -4.39 5.33
CA ASP A 65 5.79 -5.30 6.48
C ASP A 65 5.98 -6.79 6.10
N GLY A 66 6.09 -7.10 4.81
CA GLY A 66 6.36 -8.44 4.30
C GLY A 66 5.14 -9.36 4.29
N ASP A 67 3.92 -8.81 4.38
CA ASP A 67 2.68 -9.59 4.42
C ASP A 67 2.14 -10.01 3.03
N GLY A 68 2.83 -9.60 1.97
CA GLY A 68 2.47 -9.86 0.58
C GLY A 68 1.46 -8.87 -0.02
N ARG A 69 1.07 -7.82 0.71
CA ARG A 69 0.16 -6.75 0.27
C ARG A 69 0.90 -5.42 0.25
N GLN A 70 0.40 -4.49 -0.57
CA GLN A 70 1.04 -3.19 -0.72
C GLN A 70 0.60 -2.25 0.40
N ASP A 71 1.54 -1.56 1.01
CA ASP A 71 1.33 -0.57 2.07
C ASP A 71 1.15 0.84 1.53
N LEU A 72 0.59 1.68 2.39
CA LEU A 72 0.23 3.06 2.09
C LEU A 72 1.17 4.02 2.81
N ILE A 73 1.59 5.08 2.13
CA ILE A 73 2.36 6.18 2.71
C ILE A 73 1.56 7.47 2.61
N SER A 74 1.36 8.12 3.76
CA SER A 74 0.54 9.31 3.90
C SER A 74 1.29 10.40 4.66
N PRO A 75 1.60 11.55 4.02
CA PRO A 75 2.24 12.66 4.71
C PRO A 75 1.28 13.44 5.60
N GLN A 76 1.83 14.10 6.61
CA GLN A 76 1.15 15.09 7.43
C GLN A 76 2.13 16.22 7.78
N VAL A 77 1.67 17.46 7.67
CA VAL A 77 2.45 18.66 7.98
C VAL A 77 1.61 19.63 8.78
N ALA A 78 2.03 19.96 10.01
CA ALA A 78 1.30 20.80 10.95
C ALA A 78 1.51 22.30 10.67
N GLY A 79 0.98 22.79 9.55
CA GLY A 79 1.23 24.16 9.10
C GLY A 79 2.64 24.37 8.51
N PHE A 80 2.95 25.60 8.11
CA PHE A 80 4.12 25.86 7.26
C PHE A 80 5.47 25.80 7.98
N ASN A 81 5.50 25.81 9.33
CA ASN A 81 6.74 25.90 10.10
C ASN A 81 7.10 24.64 10.91
N THR A 82 6.46 23.52 10.62
CA THR A 82 6.73 22.26 11.32
C THR A 82 7.39 21.27 10.39
N GLN A 83 8.36 20.55 10.96
CA GLN A 83 9.00 19.43 10.30
C GLN A 83 7.93 18.36 10.07
N GLY A 84 7.48 18.26 8.81
CA GLY A 84 6.47 17.29 8.38
C GLY A 84 6.86 15.85 8.72
N ARG A 85 5.91 14.94 8.62
CA ARG A 85 6.11 13.49 8.84
C ARG A 85 5.34 12.68 7.81
N VAL A 86 5.75 11.43 7.64
CA VAL A 86 5.08 10.48 6.76
C VAL A 86 4.69 9.26 7.59
N TYR A 87 3.40 8.93 7.58
CA TYR A 87 2.92 7.70 8.19
C TYR A 87 2.90 6.58 7.17
N VAL A 88 3.19 5.38 7.65
CA VAL A 88 3.09 4.14 6.90
C VAL A 88 1.95 3.33 7.48
N PHE A 89 1.00 2.92 6.63
CA PHE A 89 -0.11 2.06 7.03
C PHE A 89 -0.09 0.76 6.26
N SER A 90 -0.41 -0.34 6.96
CA SER A 90 -0.60 -1.64 6.35
C SER A 90 -1.75 -1.55 5.35
N GLY A 91 -1.52 -1.93 4.11
CA GLY A 91 -2.61 -1.95 3.12
C GLY A 91 -3.62 -3.07 3.34
N ALA A 92 -3.25 -4.08 4.13
CA ALA A 92 -4.11 -5.20 4.49
C ALA A 92 -5.10 -4.85 5.62
N SER A 93 -4.60 -4.17 6.64
CA SER A 93 -5.30 -4.00 7.92
C SER A 93 -5.56 -2.54 8.30
N GLY A 94 -5.03 -1.58 7.52
CA GLY A 94 -5.06 -0.15 7.82
C GLY A 94 -4.36 0.25 9.12
N ALA A 95 -3.65 -0.68 9.77
CA ALA A 95 -2.90 -0.41 10.99
C ALA A 95 -1.73 0.53 10.69
N LEU A 96 -1.41 1.42 11.63
CA LEU A 96 -0.20 2.22 11.58
C LEU A 96 1.00 1.29 11.78
N LEU A 97 1.86 1.20 10.77
CA LEU A 97 3.10 0.45 10.80
C LEU A 97 4.25 1.31 11.32
N ASP A 98 4.33 2.56 10.86
CA ASP A 98 5.47 3.42 11.16
C ASP A 98 5.17 4.92 11.00
N THR A 99 6.02 5.76 11.60
CA THR A 99 6.07 7.21 11.40
C THR A 99 7.50 7.64 11.07
N ILE A 100 7.70 8.06 9.82
CA ILE A 100 8.98 8.55 9.30
C ILE A 100 9.06 10.05 9.51
N THR A 101 10.08 10.50 10.21
CA THR A 101 10.40 11.93 10.41
C THR A 101 11.55 12.35 9.51
N ALA A 102 11.75 13.67 9.36
CA ALA A 102 12.86 14.18 8.57
C ALA A 102 14.22 13.67 9.12
N PRO A 103 15.08 13.04 8.29
CA PRO A 103 16.28 12.35 8.76
C PRO A 103 17.39 13.25 9.33
N ASP A 104 17.37 14.54 9.04
CA ASP A 104 18.32 15.50 9.56
C ASP A 104 17.61 16.70 10.18
N LEU A 105 18.17 17.20 11.29
CA LEU A 105 17.87 18.53 11.85
C LEU A 105 18.18 19.66 10.83
N GLY A 106 18.79 19.32 9.69
CA GLY A 106 19.19 20.20 8.58
C GLY A 106 18.06 20.63 7.64
N GLY A 107 16.80 20.42 8.00
CA GLY A 107 15.71 21.33 7.60
C GLY A 107 15.87 22.68 8.31
N ALA A 108 17.04 23.32 8.22
CA ALA A 108 17.39 24.51 8.98
C ALA A 108 16.59 25.78 8.56
N GLY A 109 15.75 25.65 7.54
CA GLY A 109 14.81 26.68 7.10
C GLY A 109 13.51 26.61 7.90
N GLY A 110 12.95 27.78 8.24
CA GLY A 110 11.70 27.89 8.98
C GLY A 110 10.50 27.24 8.31
N ASN A 111 10.60 26.84 7.02
CA ASN A 111 9.52 26.26 6.23
C ASN A 111 9.80 24.82 5.73
N ALA A 112 10.67 24.06 6.38
CA ALA A 112 10.99 22.69 5.92
C ALA A 112 9.81 21.72 6.11
N GLN A 113 9.20 21.25 5.02
CA GLN A 113 8.01 20.38 5.03
C GLN A 113 8.33 19.02 4.41
N PHE A 114 8.67 18.07 5.27
CA PHE A 114 8.97 16.69 4.87
C PHE A 114 7.68 15.94 4.47
N GLY A 115 7.68 15.36 3.27
CA GLY A 115 6.60 14.54 2.73
C GLY A 115 5.44 15.29 2.06
N LEU A 116 5.31 16.62 2.19
CA LEU A 116 4.07 17.33 1.82
C LEU A 116 3.59 17.06 0.38
N LEU A 117 4.50 17.12 -0.59
CA LEU A 117 4.20 17.02 -2.03
C LEU A 117 5.03 15.96 -2.76
N GLY A 118 5.70 15.08 -2.02
CA GLY A 118 6.61 14.10 -2.60
C GLY A 118 6.75 12.92 -1.68
N THR A 119 5.88 11.94 -1.84
CA THR A 119 6.11 10.59 -1.33
C THR A 119 5.97 9.65 -2.50
N ALA A 120 6.86 8.67 -2.64
CA ALA A 120 6.76 7.66 -3.67
C ALA A 120 7.60 6.44 -3.27
N LYS A 121 7.35 5.32 -3.93
CA LYS A 121 8.28 4.19 -3.93
C LYS A 121 9.39 4.42 -4.96
N VAL A 122 10.61 3.95 -4.67
CA VAL A 122 11.66 3.84 -5.70
C VAL A 122 11.21 2.83 -6.77
N GLY A 123 11.44 3.12 -8.05
CA GLY A 123 11.19 2.16 -9.14
C GLY A 123 9.72 1.80 -9.38
N VAL A 124 9.09 2.41 -10.38
CA VAL A 124 7.67 2.14 -10.75
C VAL A 124 7.49 1.08 -11.85
N ASN A 125 8.57 0.46 -12.34
CA ASN A 125 8.50 -0.54 -13.40
C ASN A 125 8.18 -1.94 -12.85
N ARG A 126 7.05 -2.52 -13.26
CA ARG A 126 6.52 -3.80 -12.76
C ARG A 126 7.22 -5.05 -13.33
N THR A 127 8.05 -4.93 -14.36
CA THR A 127 8.56 -6.12 -15.09
C THR A 127 9.90 -6.64 -14.59
N THR A 128 10.58 -5.92 -13.69
CA THR A 128 11.87 -6.34 -13.10
C THR A 128 11.94 -5.86 -11.66
N ALA A 129 11.91 -6.81 -10.73
CA ALA A 129 11.73 -6.60 -9.30
C ALA A 129 12.92 -6.04 -8.48
N PRO A 130 14.14 -5.73 -8.97
CA PRO A 130 15.19 -5.20 -8.10
C PRO A 130 15.29 -3.66 -8.08
N PHE A 131 14.43 -2.91 -8.80
CA PHE A 131 14.57 -1.44 -8.82
C PHE A 131 13.90 -0.73 -7.65
N SER A 132 12.98 -1.40 -6.94
CA SER A 132 12.33 -0.79 -5.79
C SER A 132 13.04 -1.01 -4.48
N ASP A 133 14.04 -1.88 -4.44
CA ASP A 133 14.84 -2.21 -3.26
C ASP A 133 16.30 -2.07 -3.68
N LEU A 134 16.90 -0.96 -3.28
CA LEU A 134 18.29 -0.64 -3.56
C LEU A 134 19.23 -1.29 -2.54
N GLY A 135 18.70 -1.74 -1.41
CA GLY A 135 19.43 -2.36 -0.30
C GLY A 135 19.63 -1.46 0.92
N SER A 136 20.08 -2.09 2.01
CA SER A 136 20.37 -1.46 3.30
C SER A 136 21.79 -0.87 3.39
N CYS A 137 22.06 -0.02 4.40
CA CYS A 137 23.47 0.31 4.73
C CYS A 137 24.25 -0.98 5.04
N ALA A 138 25.43 -1.17 4.44
CA ALA A 138 26.23 -2.38 4.61
C ALA A 138 26.77 -2.59 6.03
N ASP A 139 26.81 -1.53 6.84
CA ASP A 139 27.15 -1.59 8.27
C ASP A 139 25.94 -1.90 9.18
N GLY A 140 24.76 -2.14 8.59
CA GLY A 140 23.54 -2.55 9.27
C GLY A 140 22.90 -1.48 10.16
N ARG A 141 23.28 -0.21 9.99
CA ARG A 141 22.73 0.87 10.81
C ARG A 141 21.34 1.28 10.35
N THR A 142 20.49 1.62 11.32
CA THR A 142 19.10 2.04 11.12
C THR A 142 18.94 3.54 11.36
N SER A 143 18.02 4.19 10.64
CA SER A 143 17.66 5.61 10.85
C SER A 143 18.84 6.60 10.82
N VAL A 144 19.94 6.26 10.14
CA VAL A 144 21.11 7.12 9.93
C VAL A 144 21.34 7.34 8.44
N THR A 145 22.17 8.31 8.08
CA THR A 145 22.67 8.40 6.69
C THR A 145 23.76 7.36 6.46
N CYS A 146 23.60 6.51 5.44
CA CYS A 146 24.63 5.55 5.06
C CYS A 146 25.92 6.26 4.65
N ALA A 147 27.06 5.62 4.86
CA ALA A 147 28.30 6.05 4.23
C ALA A 147 28.20 5.87 2.70
N THR A 148 28.74 6.82 1.92
CA THR A 148 28.43 7.05 0.50
C THR A 148 28.72 5.88 -0.45
N ASP A 149 29.52 4.90 -0.01
CA ASP A 149 30.04 3.82 -0.87
C ASP A 149 29.58 2.42 -0.41
N LEU A 150 28.62 2.35 0.52
CA LEU A 150 28.28 1.12 1.27
C LEU A 150 26.77 0.82 1.28
N ILE A 151 26.09 0.90 0.13
CA ILE A 151 24.76 0.28 0.02
C ILE A 151 24.98 -1.22 -0.24
N GLY A 152 24.43 -2.03 0.66
CA GLY A 152 24.46 -3.50 0.60
C GLY A 152 23.54 -4.06 -0.48
N PRO A 153 23.39 -5.39 -0.55
CA PRO A 153 22.44 -6.01 -1.48
C PRO A 153 20.99 -5.64 -1.11
N PRO A 154 20.06 -5.78 -2.08
CA PRO A 154 18.62 -5.72 -1.83
C PRO A 154 18.22 -6.65 -0.67
N ASP A 155 17.38 -6.16 0.25
CA ASP A 155 16.99 -6.86 1.48
C ASP A 155 15.56 -7.43 1.46
N GLY A 156 14.84 -7.22 0.37
CA GLY A 156 13.47 -7.65 0.13
C GLY A 156 12.42 -6.61 0.48
N VAL A 157 12.78 -5.46 1.06
CA VAL A 157 11.85 -4.40 1.44
C VAL A 157 11.98 -3.22 0.47
N PRO A 158 10.88 -2.70 -0.11
CA PRO A 158 10.96 -1.56 -1.01
C PRO A 158 11.36 -0.25 -0.35
N ASP A 159 12.26 0.49 -0.99
CA ASP A 159 12.71 1.81 -0.60
C ASP A 159 11.77 2.93 -1.02
N LEU A 160 11.87 4.04 -0.29
CA LEU A 160 11.00 5.20 -0.40
C LEU A 160 11.75 6.42 -0.93
N LEU A 161 11.05 7.22 -1.73
CA LEU A 161 11.42 8.57 -2.12
C LEU A 161 10.56 9.55 -1.35
N ILE A 162 11.19 10.42 -0.57
CA ILE A 162 10.46 11.46 0.18
C ILE A 162 11.07 12.82 -0.12
N GLY A 163 10.26 13.71 -0.70
CA GLY A 163 10.59 15.12 -0.89
C GLY A 163 10.38 15.91 0.39
N ALA A 164 11.25 16.86 0.64
CA ALA A 164 11.11 17.87 1.68
C ALA A 164 11.22 19.24 1.04
N THR A 165 10.11 19.96 0.93
CA THR A 165 10.10 21.34 0.43
C THR A 165 10.65 22.28 1.49
N GLY A 166 11.16 23.44 1.10
CA GLY A 166 11.60 24.46 2.06
C GLY A 166 12.88 24.15 2.84
N VAL A 167 13.60 23.07 2.50
CA VAL A 167 14.91 22.77 3.09
C VAL A 167 15.96 23.70 2.50
N ASP A 168 16.77 24.30 3.37
CA ASP A 168 17.92 25.13 2.96
C ASP A 168 19.05 24.24 2.42
N VAL A 169 19.62 24.63 1.27
CA VAL A 169 20.68 23.86 0.60
C VAL A 169 21.80 24.78 0.17
N GLY A 170 23.03 24.48 0.60
CA GLY A 170 24.23 25.22 0.19
C GLY A 170 24.20 26.72 0.54
N GLY A 171 23.49 27.10 1.60
CA GLY A 171 23.30 28.50 2.00
C GLY A 171 22.17 29.24 1.26
N VAL A 172 21.43 28.57 0.37
CA VAL A 172 20.23 29.10 -0.26
C VAL A 172 19.00 28.61 0.51
N THR A 173 18.12 29.55 0.86
CA THR A 173 16.95 29.28 1.68
C THR A 173 15.79 28.70 0.86
N ASP A 174 14.99 27.82 1.48
CA ASP A 174 13.73 27.30 0.95
C ASP A 174 13.80 26.55 -0.40
N VAL A 175 14.93 25.89 -0.70
CA VAL A 175 15.13 25.19 -1.98
C VAL A 175 14.41 23.83 -2.04
N GLY A 176 14.52 23.06 -0.96
CA GLY A 176 14.05 21.69 -0.87
C GLY A 176 15.11 20.62 -1.13
N ARG A 177 14.78 19.37 -0.77
CA ARG A 177 15.63 18.18 -0.90
C ARG A 177 14.78 16.94 -1.16
N VAL A 178 15.35 15.89 -1.75
CA VAL A 178 14.72 14.57 -1.87
C VAL A 178 15.58 13.54 -1.15
N TYR A 179 14.95 12.68 -0.36
CA TYR A 179 15.58 11.58 0.35
C TYR A 179 15.23 10.26 -0.33
N VAL A 180 16.21 9.38 -0.46
CA VAL A 180 16.01 7.94 -0.66
C VAL A 180 16.15 7.30 0.71
N ILE A 181 15.07 6.70 1.20
CA ILE A 181 14.97 6.11 2.53
C ILE A 181 14.78 4.60 2.37
N ASP A 182 15.63 3.86 3.06
CA ASP A 182 15.55 2.42 3.15
C ASP A 182 14.20 1.97 3.74
N GLY A 183 13.52 1.07 3.04
CA GLY A 183 12.25 0.49 3.44
C GLY A 183 12.33 -0.30 4.76
N ALA A 184 13.41 -1.06 4.94
CA ALA A 184 13.64 -1.95 6.08
C ALA A 184 14.18 -1.19 7.30
N THR A 185 15.18 -0.33 7.11
CA THR A 185 15.93 0.27 8.23
C THR A 185 15.65 1.74 8.48
N ARG A 186 14.95 2.41 7.57
CA ARG A 186 14.77 3.88 7.54
C ARG A 186 16.07 4.66 7.44
N ALA A 187 17.18 4.01 7.10
CA ALA A 187 18.41 4.72 6.81
C ALA A 187 18.25 5.60 5.56
N VAL A 188 18.94 6.73 5.54
CA VAL A 188 19.03 7.57 4.34
C VAL A 188 20.11 7.00 3.45
N LEU A 189 19.69 6.43 2.32
CA LEU A 189 20.58 5.92 1.29
C LEU A 189 21.18 7.08 0.47
N LYS A 190 20.37 8.10 0.17
CA LYS A 190 20.76 9.31 -0.58
C LYS A 190 19.94 10.53 -0.14
N ARG A 191 20.53 11.73 -0.24
CA ARG A 191 19.85 13.01 -0.03
C ARG A 191 20.51 14.13 -0.81
#